data_AF-A0A146L6T3-F1
#
_entry.id   AF-A0A146L6T3-F1
#
_cell.length_a   1.000
_cell.length_b   1.000
_cell.length_c   1.000
_cell.angle_alpha   90.00
_cell.angle_beta   90.00
_cell.angle_gamma   90.00
#
_symmetry.space_group_name_H-M   'P 1'
#
loop_
_entity.id
_entity.type
_entity.pdbx_description
1 polymer ?
#
loop_
_entity_poly.entity_id
_entity_poly.type
_entity_poly.pdbx_seq_one_letter_code
_entity_poly.pdbx_strand_id
1 'polypeptide(L)'
;QNPRTQVYLKDPDIPTRTPAASRPDSKSDQYIDFTHTDINRDAAQTTIPFLDAQPVVPKLPVPLAGAGLYHKGARYSGGFIAPKIITFDFSQYLHAVFPADEVE
;
A
#
# COMPACT_ATOMS: atom_id res chain seq x y z
N GLN A 1 5.76 -8.01 23.92
CA GLN A 1 5.63 -7.64 22.50
C GLN A 1 4.32 -8.24 22.00
N ASN A 2 3.47 -7.48 21.33
CA ASN A 2 2.26 -8.05 20.71
C ASN A 2 2.69 -8.78 19.44
N PRO A 3 2.21 -10.01 19.18
CA PRO A 3 2.54 -10.71 17.95
C PRO A 3 1.93 -9.97 16.75
N ARG A 4 2.70 -9.86 15.65
CA ARG A 4 2.23 -9.30 14.38
C ARG A 4 1.01 -10.07 13.89
N THR A 5 0.08 -9.40 13.21
CA THR A 5 -1.13 -10.07 12.68
C THR A 5 -0.98 -10.37 11.19
N GLN A 6 -1.54 -11.50 10.74
CA GLN A 6 -1.45 -11.91 9.33
C GLN A 6 -2.53 -11.23 8.48
N VAL A 7 -2.16 -10.79 7.27
CA VAL A 7 -3.11 -10.44 6.21
C VAL A 7 -3.63 -11.73 5.59
N TYR A 8 -4.93 -11.99 5.74
CA TYR A 8 -5.56 -13.20 5.23
C TYR A 8 -6.07 -13.01 3.80
N LEU A 9 -5.63 -13.89 2.89
CA LEU A 9 -6.09 -13.94 1.50
C LEU A 9 -7.17 -15.01 1.36
N LYS A 10 -8.40 -14.59 1.07
CA LYS A 10 -9.55 -15.50 0.87
C LYS A 10 -9.69 -15.89 -0.58
N ASP A 11 -9.58 -17.18 -0.88
CA ASP A 11 -9.69 -17.80 -2.20
C ASP A 11 -8.94 -16.99 -3.29
N PRO A 12 -7.62 -16.75 -3.12
CA PRO A 12 -6.88 -15.79 -3.95
C PRO A 12 -6.71 -16.27 -5.40
N ASP A 13 -7.10 -15.45 -6.36
CA ASP A 13 -6.82 -15.66 -7.79
C ASP A 13 -5.64 -14.77 -8.25
N ILE A 14 -5.19 -14.95 -9.49
CA ILE A 14 -4.09 -14.18 -10.07
C ILE A 14 -4.40 -12.67 -10.01
N PRO A 15 -3.52 -11.84 -9.42
CA PRO A 15 -3.80 -10.43 -9.15
C PRO A 15 -4.18 -9.58 -10.38
N THR A 16 -3.73 -9.96 -11.57
CA THR A 16 -4.00 -9.27 -12.84
C THR A 16 -5.32 -9.68 -13.51
N ARG A 17 -6.02 -10.71 -13.02
CA ARG A 17 -7.30 -11.18 -13.57
C ARG A 17 -8.51 -10.44 -13.01
N THR A 18 -8.38 -9.77 -11.86
CA THR A 18 -9.51 -9.04 -11.27
C THR A 18 -9.77 -7.73 -12.00
N PRO A 19 -11.02 -7.43 -12.40
CA PRO A 19 -11.37 -6.12 -12.95
C PRO A 19 -11.54 -5.05 -11.85
N ALA A 20 -11.57 -5.46 -10.58
CA ALA A 20 -11.74 -4.54 -9.46
C ALA A 20 -10.43 -3.80 -9.16
N ALA A 21 -10.56 -2.53 -8.77
CA ALA A 21 -9.40 -1.74 -8.35
C ALA A 21 -8.73 -2.35 -7.11
N SER A 22 -7.40 -2.49 -7.16
CA SER A 22 -6.59 -2.89 -6.00
C SER A 22 -6.51 -1.73 -5.00
N ARG A 23 -7.02 -1.96 -3.78
CA ARG A 23 -7.04 -0.97 -2.69
C ARG A 23 -6.13 -1.39 -1.55
N PRO A 24 -5.44 -0.46 -0.86
CA PRO A 24 -4.71 -0.77 0.35
C PRO A 24 -5.64 -1.42 1.40
N ASP A 25 -5.26 -2.59 1.91
CA ASP A 25 -6.04 -3.37 2.88
C ASP A 25 -5.22 -3.79 4.12
N SER A 26 -3.89 -3.71 4.04
CA SER A 26 -2.99 -3.92 5.17
C SER A 26 -2.90 -2.72 6.13
N LYS A 27 -2.59 -3.03 7.39
CA LYS A 27 -2.36 -2.07 8.48
C LYS A 27 -0.91 -2.16 8.98
N SER A 28 -0.54 -1.22 9.84
CA SER A 28 0.74 -1.28 10.55
C SER A 28 0.86 -2.56 11.35
N ASP A 29 2.09 -3.06 11.46
CA ASP A 29 2.45 -4.25 12.23
C ASP A 29 1.78 -5.57 11.76
N GLN A 30 1.49 -5.66 10.47
CA GLN A 30 0.99 -6.88 9.84
C GLN A 30 2.05 -7.57 8.98
N TYR A 31 1.93 -8.88 8.81
CA TYR A 31 2.73 -9.66 7.87
C TYR A 31 1.84 -10.41 6.88
N ILE A 32 2.42 -10.87 5.79
CA ILE A 32 1.76 -11.69 4.78
C ILE A 32 2.79 -12.69 4.25
N ASP A 33 2.34 -13.91 4.03
CA ASP A 33 3.18 -14.98 3.48
C ASP A 33 2.96 -15.07 1.98
N PHE A 34 4.04 -15.31 1.23
CA PHE A 34 3.92 -15.77 -0.14
C PHE A 34 3.33 -17.18 -0.13
N THR A 35 2.29 -17.38 -0.93
CA THR A 35 1.58 -18.65 -1.04
C THR A 35 1.14 -18.86 -2.48
N HIS A 36 0.44 -19.96 -2.74
CA HIS A 36 -0.17 -20.22 -4.02
C HIS A 36 -1.57 -19.59 -4.11
N THR A 37 -2.02 -19.35 -5.33
CA THR A 37 -3.43 -19.10 -5.68
C THR A 37 -4.33 -20.27 -5.26
N ASP A 38 -5.63 -20.02 -5.16
CA ASP A 38 -6.62 -21.04 -4.79
C ASP A 38 -6.63 -22.21 -5.80
N ILE A 39 -6.73 -23.43 -5.28
CA ILE A 39 -6.72 -24.65 -6.09
C ILE A 39 -7.85 -24.66 -7.13
N ASN A 40 -9.03 -24.12 -6.80
CA ASN A 40 -10.17 -24.10 -7.72
C ASN A 40 -10.07 -23.00 -8.77
N ARG A 41 -9.15 -22.04 -8.63
CA ARG A 41 -8.98 -20.92 -9.56
C ARG A 41 -7.98 -21.20 -10.67
N ASP A 42 -6.85 -21.81 -10.34
CA ASP A 42 -5.80 -22.12 -11.32
C ASP A 42 -4.93 -23.33 -10.91
N ALA A 43 -5.47 -24.23 -10.10
CA ALA A 43 -4.74 -25.40 -9.58
C ALA A 43 -3.48 -25.05 -8.77
N ALA A 44 -3.49 -23.91 -8.06
CA ALA A 44 -2.39 -23.47 -7.19
C ALA A 44 -1.05 -23.28 -7.91
N GLN A 45 -1.09 -22.94 -9.20
CA GLN A 45 0.11 -22.84 -10.04
C GLN A 45 0.84 -21.51 -9.90
N THR A 46 0.20 -20.47 -9.34
CA THR A 46 0.74 -19.11 -9.30
C THR A 46 1.12 -18.71 -7.88
N THR A 47 2.36 -18.24 -7.69
CA THR A 47 2.79 -17.65 -6.41
C THR A 47 2.27 -16.21 -6.28
N ILE A 48 1.61 -15.93 -5.17
CA ILE A 48 0.99 -14.64 -4.83
C ILE A 48 1.37 -14.23 -3.39
N PRO A 49 1.31 -12.94 -3.02
CA PRO A 49 1.01 -11.76 -3.84
C PRO A 49 2.09 -11.46 -4.91
N PHE A 50 1.74 -10.66 -5.92
CA PHE A 50 2.73 -10.12 -6.86
C PHE A 50 3.46 -8.91 -6.27
N LEU A 51 4.61 -8.55 -6.85
CA LEU A 51 5.29 -7.30 -6.54
C LEU A 51 4.82 -6.19 -7.48
N ASP A 52 4.40 -5.05 -6.92
CA ASP A 52 4.10 -3.86 -7.71
C ASP A 52 5.41 -3.13 -8.03
N ALA A 53 5.84 -3.22 -9.29
CA ALA A 53 7.08 -2.61 -9.76
C ALA A 53 6.91 -1.14 -10.22
N GLN A 54 5.72 -0.55 -10.05
CA GLN A 54 5.49 0.83 -10.45
C GLN A 54 6.31 1.80 -9.58
N PRO A 55 6.95 2.83 -10.17
CA PRO A 55 7.71 3.81 -9.41
C PRO A 55 6.77 4.63 -8.52
N VAL A 56 7.13 4.77 -7.25
CA VAL A 56 6.41 5.60 -6.29
C VAL A 56 7.28 6.80 -5.96
N VAL A 57 6.91 7.95 -6.53
CA VAL A 57 7.63 9.21 -6.39
C VAL A 57 6.68 10.31 -5.91
N PRO A 58 7.16 11.27 -5.12
CA PRO A 58 6.39 12.46 -4.80
C PRO A 58 6.06 13.25 -6.07
N LYS A 59 4.86 13.86 -6.11
CA LYS A 59 4.48 14.78 -7.20
C LYS A 59 5.36 16.04 -7.25
N LEU A 60 5.79 16.53 -6.09
CA LEU A 60 6.72 17.65 -5.93
C LEU A 60 7.94 17.18 -5.15
N PRO A 61 9.15 17.72 -5.42
CA PRO A 61 10.33 17.42 -4.61
C PRO A 61 10.08 17.82 -3.15
N VAL A 62 9.95 16.83 -2.27
CA VAL A 62 9.73 17.03 -0.83
C VAL A 62 10.63 16.08 -0.04
N PRO A 63 11.09 16.48 1.17
CA PRO A 63 11.78 15.57 2.07
C PRO A 63 10.92 14.36 2.40
N LEU A 64 11.55 13.19 2.47
CA LEU A 64 10.90 11.95 2.89
C LEU A 64 11.13 11.73 4.39
N ALA A 65 10.07 11.39 5.11
CA ALA A 65 10.14 10.95 6.50
C ALA A 65 10.37 9.44 6.61
N GLY A 66 10.12 8.68 5.54
CA GLY A 66 10.38 7.24 5.52
C GLY A 66 9.91 6.54 4.26
N ALA A 67 10.14 5.24 4.22
CA ALA A 67 9.66 4.33 3.18
C ALA A 67 9.17 3.03 3.83
N GLY A 68 8.34 2.28 3.11
CA GLY A 68 7.80 1.02 3.59
C GLY A 68 7.11 0.22 2.49
N LEU A 69 6.48 -0.88 2.91
CA LEU A 69 5.70 -1.76 2.06
C LEU A 69 4.29 -1.88 2.61
N TYR A 70 3.33 -2.11 1.72
CA TYR A 70 1.96 -2.44 2.08
C TYR A 70 1.39 -3.43 1.08
N HIS A 71 0.47 -4.28 1.55
CA HIS A 71 -0.37 -5.08 0.69
C HIS A 71 -1.57 -4.24 0.21
N LYS A 72 -1.92 -4.40 -1.06
CA LYS A 72 -3.16 -3.90 -1.67
C LYS A 72 -3.80 -4.98 -2.53
N GLY A 73 -5.12 -5.05 -2.49
CA GLY A 73 -5.86 -6.07 -3.24
C GLY A 73 -7.33 -5.76 -3.40
N ALA A 74 -8.03 -6.76 -3.90
CA ALA A 74 -9.48 -6.82 -3.93
C ALA A 74 -9.92 -8.19 -3.41
N ARG A 75 -11.21 -8.35 -3.14
CA ARG A 75 -11.77 -9.64 -2.72
C ARG A 75 -11.44 -10.71 -3.79
N TYR A 76 -11.00 -11.89 -3.35
CA TYR A 76 -10.63 -13.03 -4.22
C TYR A 76 -9.43 -12.77 -5.13
N SER A 77 -8.61 -11.78 -4.83
CA SER A 77 -7.35 -11.51 -5.52
C SER A 77 -6.19 -11.83 -4.59
N GLY A 78 -5.11 -12.40 -5.14
CA GLY A 78 -3.85 -12.55 -4.43
C GLY A 78 -3.15 -11.22 -4.13
N GLY A 79 -3.60 -10.11 -4.73
CA GLY A 79 -3.11 -8.76 -4.45
C GLY A 79 -1.65 -8.51 -4.82
N PHE A 80 -1.15 -7.36 -4.37
CA PHE A 80 0.19 -6.86 -4.65
C PHE A 80 0.85 -6.35 -3.37
N ILE A 81 2.15 -6.61 -3.24
CA ILE A 81 3.02 -5.88 -2.32
C ILE A 81 3.54 -4.65 -3.05
N ALA A 82 3.21 -3.47 -2.54
CA ALA A 82 3.55 -2.20 -3.17
C ALA A 82 4.47 -1.36 -2.28
N PRO A 83 5.43 -0.62 -2.87
CA PRO A 83 6.22 0.36 -2.14
C PRO A 83 5.36 1.55 -1.72
N LYS A 84 5.65 2.08 -0.53
CA LYS A 84 5.06 3.31 0.02
C LYS A 84 6.17 4.25 0.43
N ILE A 85 6.03 5.52 0.06
CA ILE A 85 6.85 6.61 0.61
C ILE A 85 6.02 7.40 1.62
N ILE A 86 6.68 7.91 2.66
CA ILE A 86 6.07 8.77 3.68
C ILE A 86 6.75 10.13 3.53
N THR A 87 5.96 11.15 3.16
CA THR A 87 6.47 12.52 3.01
C THR A 87 6.55 13.20 4.37
N PHE A 88 7.51 14.11 4.52
CA PHE A 88 7.63 14.92 5.72
C PHE A 88 6.46 15.90 5.85
N ASP A 89 5.85 15.97 7.03
CA ASP A 89 4.78 16.92 7.33
C ASP A 89 5.38 18.24 7.84
N PHE A 90 5.42 19.24 6.95
CA PHE A 90 5.93 20.57 7.24
C PHE A 90 4.89 21.54 7.79
N SER A 91 3.63 21.12 7.95
CA SER A 91 2.55 22.00 8.44
C SER A 91 2.87 22.62 9.81
N GLN A 92 3.57 21.87 10.66
CA GLN A 92 4.03 22.29 11.98
C GLN A 92 5.13 23.38 11.96
N TYR A 93 5.77 23.63 10.81
CA TYR A 93 6.83 24.66 10.65
C TYR A 93 6.38 25.84 9.79
N LEU A 94 5.16 25.81 9.26
CA LEU A 94 4.60 26.93 8.52
C LEU A 94 4.01 27.94 9.51
N HIS A 95 4.65 29.10 9.62
CA HIS A 95 3.96 30.27 10.15
C HIS A 95 2.98 30.77 9.09
N ALA A 96 1.68 30.62 9.36
CA ALA A 96 0.65 31.17 8.49
C ALA A 96 0.71 32.71 8.57
N VAL A 97 1.41 33.32 7.61
CA VAL A 97 1.30 34.76 7.37
C VAL A 97 0.06 34.94 6.51
N PHE A 98 -1.07 35.20 7.15
CA PHE A 98 -2.27 35.63 6.45
C PHE A 98 -2.11 37.12 6.12
N PRO A 99 -2.28 37.56 4.86
CA PRO A 99 -2.26 38.97 4.52
C PRO A 99 -3.51 39.64 5.12
N ALA A 100 -3.37 40.18 6.33
CA ALA A 100 -4.36 41.06 6.97
C ALA A 100 -3.76 42.39 7.46
N ASP A 101 -2.46 42.65 7.20
CA ASP A 101 -1.78 43.86 7.69
C ASP A 101 -1.51 44.92 6.60
N GLU A 102 -2.14 44.79 5.42
CA GLU A 102 -2.30 45.90 4.46
C GLU A 102 -3.72 46.48 4.57
N VAL A 103 -4.06 47.05 5.74
CA VAL A 103 -5.09 48.08 5.80
C VAL A 103 -4.56 49.20 6.67
N GLU A 104 -4.27 50.29 5.98
CA GLU A 104 -3.85 51.63 6.43
C GLU A 104 -4.62 52.14 7.67
#